data_AF-H2XTA6-F1
#
_entry.id   AF-H2XTA6-F1
#
_cell.length_a   1.000
_cell.length_b   1.000
_cell.length_c   1.000
_cell.angle_alpha   90.00
_cell.angle_beta   90.00
_cell.angle_gamma   90.00
#
_symmetry.space_group_name_H-M   'P 1'
#
loop_
_entity.id
_entity.type
_entity.pdbx_description
1 polymer ?
#
loop_
_entity_poly.entity_id
_entity_poly.type
_entity_poly.pdbx_seq_one_letter_code
_entity_poly.pdbx_strand_id
1 'polypeptide(L)'
;MSKRKTISKSDQKVKKSKNEDQISEDQFAYLRREIDPQPEVYTTKPVQPTEKKFGQLTTEQVDEYFDKGFLVVKDFFKPERLNVVRKAVDEIVDDLVNDLYDNGKIKDKHSDKDFFTRLTHIEKQFKGAGVLMHKRGVLHDEFKALWSDDKLLNVVEQIIGPDVAGHPVWNLRTKTPHNEQATVPWHQDNAYMEPRNLEVHQFTAWIPLVDANRVNGCMQVRKYIC
;
A
#
# COMPACT_ATOMS: atom_id res chain seq x y z
N MET A 1 52.47 42.50 -62.46
CA MET A 1 52.01 42.43 -61.06
C MET A 1 52.27 41.02 -60.53
N SER A 2 53.28 40.87 -59.67
CA SER A 2 53.76 39.59 -59.14
C SER A 2 53.91 39.72 -57.64
N LYS A 3 53.36 38.76 -56.88
CA LYS A 3 54.01 38.17 -55.70
C LYS A 3 53.25 36.95 -55.19
N ARG A 4 53.91 35.79 -55.31
CA ARG A 4 53.79 34.60 -54.46
C ARG A 4 54.07 34.97 -52.99
N LYS A 5 53.46 34.26 -52.03
CA LYS A 5 54.14 33.32 -51.10
C LYS A 5 53.19 32.76 -50.04
N THR A 6 53.38 31.47 -49.80
CA THR A 6 52.79 30.57 -48.81
C THR A 6 53.59 30.59 -47.48
N ILE A 7 53.02 29.93 -46.45
CA ILE A 7 53.61 29.43 -45.17
C ILE A 7 53.74 30.49 -44.05
N SER A 8 53.45 30.29 -42.75
CA SER A 8 52.94 29.22 -41.86
C SER A 8 52.42 29.90 -40.59
N LYS A 9 51.49 29.28 -39.84
CA LYS A 9 51.57 29.30 -38.37
C LYS A 9 51.31 27.91 -37.81
N SER A 10 52.36 27.41 -37.19
CA SER A 10 52.45 26.23 -36.36
C SER A 10 51.75 26.41 -35.02
N ASP A 11 51.36 25.27 -34.46
CA ASP A 11 51.27 24.93 -33.04
C ASP A 11 50.43 25.80 -32.11
N GLN A 12 49.22 25.31 -31.84
CA GLN A 12 48.70 25.21 -30.48
C GLN A 12 47.84 23.93 -30.35
N LYS A 13 48.48 22.83 -29.93
CA LYS A 13 47.79 21.66 -29.41
C LYS A 13 47.09 22.05 -28.11
N VAL A 14 45.80 22.33 -28.18
CA VAL A 14 44.95 22.30 -26.97
C VAL A 14 44.62 20.84 -26.72
N LYS A 15 45.33 20.25 -25.74
CA LYS A 15 44.95 18.97 -25.14
C LYS A 15 43.54 19.13 -24.57
N LYS A 16 42.53 18.55 -25.23
CA LYS A 16 41.25 18.27 -24.59
C LYS A 16 41.53 17.21 -23.52
N SER A 17 41.61 17.62 -22.27
CA SER A 17 41.52 16.71 -21.14
C SER A 17 40.17 16.00 -21.27
N LYS A 18 40.19 14.67 -21.39
CA LYS A 18 39.02 13.87 -21.11
C LYS A 18 38.79 14.03 -19.60
N ASN A 19 37.82 14.87 -19.23
CA ASN A 19 37.19 14.69 -17.93
C ASN A 19 36.41 13.39 -18.02
N GLU A 20 36.98 12.36 -17.39
CA GLU A 20 36.22 11.36 -16.66
C GLU A 20 35.27 12.09 -15.68
N ASP A 21 34.16 11.43 -15.32
CA ASP A 21 33.04 11.90 -14.49
C ASP A 21 31.77 12.34 -15.25
N GLN A 22 31.29 11.46 -16.13
CA GLN A 22 29.85 11.25 -16.28
C GLN A 22 29.58 9.75 -16.12
N ILE A 23 29.51 9.29 -14.86
CA ILE A 23 28.77 8.07 -14.55
C ILE A 23 27.30 8.46 -14.75
N SER A 24 26.79 8.19 -15.95
CA SER A 24 25.37 7.96 -16.15
C SER A 24 25.05 6.70 -15.34
N GLU A 25 24.71 6.84 -14.06
CA GLU A 25 24.14 5.73 -13.31
C GLU A 25 22.89 5.30 -14.09
N ASP A 26 22.96 4.12 -14.69
CA ASP A 26 21.79 3.53 -15.31
C ASP A 26 20.76 3.33 -14.19
N GLN A 27 19.79 4.23 -14.13
CA GLN A 27 18.74 4.24 -13.12
C GLN A 27 17.94 2.93 -13.11
N PHE A 28 18.03 2.09 -14.16
CA PHE A 28 17.40 0.78 -14.27
C PHE A 28 18.34 -0.40 -14.04
N ALA A 29 19.59 -0.17 -13.61
CA ALA A 29 20.54 -1.24 -13.32
C ALA A 29 19.98 -2.27 -12.33
N TYR A 30 19.10 -1.84 -11.41
CA TYR A 30 18.41 -2.70 -10.45
C TYR A 30 17.52 -3.77 -11.10
N LEU A 31 16.97 -3.54 -12.30
CA LEU A 31 16.12 -4.52 -13.00
C LEU A 31 16.92 -5.76 -13.45
N ARG A 32 18.25 -5.65 -13.53
CA ARG A 32 19.15 -6.71 -13.98
C ARG A 32 19.90 -7.37 -12.82
N ARG A 33 19.63 -6.97 -11.58
CA ARG A 33 20.24 -7.54 -10.38
C ARG A 33 19.50 -8.81 -10.01
N GLU A 34 20.22 -9.90 -9.76
CA GLU A 34 19.66 -11.06 -9.07
C GLU A 34 19.36 -10.69 -7.61
N ILE A 35 18.12 -10.88 -7.19
CA ILE A 35 17.66 -10.55 -5.84
C ILE A 35 17.10 -11.82 -5.22
N ASP A 36 17.46 -12.05 -3.95
CA ASP A 36 16.93 -13.16 -3.18
C ASP A 36 15.41 -13.01 -3.05
N PRO A 37 14.61 -14.00 -3.49
CA PRO A 37 13.16 -13.96 -3.32
C PRO A 37 12.71 -13.98 -1.84
N GLN A 38 13.62 -14.24 -0.89
CA GLN A 38 13.37 -14.32 0.55
C GLN A 38 14.39 -13.49 1.35
N PRO A 39 14.29 -12.15 1.29
CA PRO A 39 15.26 -11.25 1.89
C PRO A 39 15.25 -11.34 3.43
N GLU A 40 16.45 -11.34 4.03
CA GLU A 40 16.67 -11.46 5.49
C GLU A 40 15.92 -10.41 6.31
N VAL A 41 15.67 -9.22 5.73
CA VAL A 41 14.94 -8.12 6.37
C VAL A 41 13.52 -8.51 6.81
N TYR A 42 12.92 -9.56 6.22
CA TYR A 42 11.58 -10.02 6.60
C TYR A 42 11.56 -10.96 7.81
N THR A 43 12.68 -11.63 8.08
CA THR A 43 12.79 -12.68 9.11
C THR A 43 13.61 -12.23 10.31
N THR A 44 14.41 -11.17 10.16
CA THR A 44 15.20 -10.60 11.25
C THR A 44 14.41 -9.55 12.03
N LYS A 45 14.16 -9.85 13.29
CA LYS A 45 13.51 -8.93 14.22
C LYS A 45 14.44 -7.75 14.58
N PRO A 46 13.99 -6.49 14.49
CA PRO A 46 14.73 -5.35 15.01
C PRO A 46 14.95 -5.45 16.53
N VAL A 47 15.94 -4.71 17.04
CA VAL A 47 16.17 -4.59 18.48
C VAL A 47 14.88 -4.10 19.15
N GLN A 48 14.36 -4.91 20.07
CA GLN A 48 13.09 -4.60 20.72
C GLN A 48 13.28 -3.53 21.81
N PRO A 49 12.33 -2.60 21.95
CA PRO A 49 12.45 -1.53 22.92
C PRO A 49 12.38 -2.07 24.35
N THR A 50 13.20 -1.51 25.24
CA THR A 50 13.18 -1.84 26.68
C THR A 50 11.96 -1.22 27.38
N GLU A 51 11.52 -0.05 26.92
CA GLU A 51 10.31 0.65 27.38
C GLU A 51 9.27 0.68 26.27
N LYS A 52 8.04 0.24 26.56
CA LYS A 52 6.99 0.16 25.55
C LYS A 52 6.27 1.48 25.37
N LYS A 53 6.18 1.94 24.12
CA LYS A 53 5.23 2.97 23.71
C LYS A 53 3.82 2.40 23.73
N PHE A 54 2.82 3.25 23.96
CA PHE A 54 1.42 2.84 23.88
C PHE A 54 1.11 2.26 22.49
N GLY A 55 0.40 1.12 22.47
CA GLY A 55 0.05 0.40 21.25
C GLY A 55 1.02 -0.73 20.89
N GLN A 56 2.28 -0.67 21.36
CA GLN A 56 3.27 -1.70 21.05
C GLN A 56 2.86 -3.09 21.54
N LEU A 57 3.30 -4.09 20.77
CA LEU A 57 2.98 -5.48 20.96
C LEU A 57 3.72 -6.09 22.16
N THR A 58 3.18 -7.19 22.65
CA THR A 58 3.87 -8.08 23.60
C THR A 58 5.06 -8.76 22.93
N THR A 59 6.03 -9.23 23.72
CA THR A 59 7.21 -9.91 23.16
C THR A 59 6.77 -11.15 22.39
N GLU A 60 5.81 -11.87 22.96
CA GLU A 60 5.19 -13.08 22.40
C GLU A 60 4.46 -12.79 21.09
N GLN A 61 3.78 -11.64 20.97
CA GLN A 61 3.13 -11.22 19.73
C GLN A 61 4.14 -10.86 18.64
N VAL A 62 5.26 -10.23 19.00
CA VAL A 62 6.34 -9.96 18.05
C VAL A 62 6.99 -11.27 17.60
N ASP A 63 7.28 -12.18 18.53
CA ASP A 63 7.77 -13.53 18.22
C ASP A 63 6.82 -14.26 17.26
N GLU A 64 5.51 -14.22 17.55
CA GLU A 64 4.49 -14.83 16.70
C GLU A 64 4.47 -14.25 15.28
N TYR A 65 4.59 -12.92 15.15
CA TYR A 65 4.65 -12.26 13.84
C TYR A 65 5.86 -12.74 13.03
N PHE A 66 7.05 -12.78 13.62
CA PHE A 66 8.26 -13.22 12.92
C PHE A 66 8.32 -14.74 12.68
N ASP A 67 7.66 -15.56 13.51
CA ASP A 67 7.52 -17.01 13.27
C ASP A 67 6.50 -17.34 12.17
N LYS A 68 5.37 -16.61 12.12
CA LYS A 68 4.25 -16.95 11.23
C LYS A 68 4.22 -16.13 9.94
N GLY A 69 4.82 -14.95 9.95
CA GLY A 69 4.69 -13.92 8.90
C GLY A 69 3.40 -13.08 9.00
N PHE A 70 2.60 -13.27 10.05
CA PHE A 70 1.39 -12.49 10.32
C PHE A 70 1.00 -12.55 11.80
N LEU A 71 0.19 -11.58 12.24
CA LEU A 71 -0.37 -11.54 13.59
C LEU A 71 -1.81 -11.01 13.56
N VAL A 72 -2.68 -11.59 14.39
CA VAL A 72 -4.04 -11.07 14.62
C VAL A 72 -4.10 -10.42 15.99
N VAL A 73 -4.33 -9.10 16.03
CA VAL A 73 -4.50 -8.35 17.28
C VAL A 73 -5.96 -7.98 17.44
N LYS A 74 -6.62 -8.61 18.42
CA LYS A 74 -8.02 -8.34 18.74
C LYS A 74 -8.16 -6.99 19.44
N ASP A 75 -9.26 -6.29 19.17
CA ASP A 75 -9.63 -5.04 19.83
C ASP A 75 -8.53 -3.96 19.79
N PHE A 76 -7.70 -3.96 18.74
CA PHE A 76 -6.60 -3.02 18.59
C PHE A 76 -7.11 -1.58 18.52
N PHE A 77 -8.10 -1.32 17.68
CA PHE A 77 -8.84 -0.06 17.69
C PHE A 77 -10.16 -0.22 18.43
N LYS A 78 -10.51 0.80 19.21
CA LYS A 78 -11.83 0.87 19.83
C LYS A 78 -12.90 1.14 18.77
N PRO A 79 -14.14 0.64 18.94
CA PRO A 79 -15.21 0.82 17.95
C PRO A 79 -15.44 2.28 17.55
N GLU A 80 -15.30 3.21 18.49
CA GLU A 80 -15.49 4.64 18.27
C GLU A 80 -14.51 5.20 17.25
N ARG A 81 -13.26 4.74 17.29
CA ARG A 81 -12.23 5.15 16.32
C ARG A 81 -12.58 4.67 14.91
N LEU A 82 -13.06 3.43 14.80
CA LEU A 82 -13.46 2.85 13.52
C LEU A 82 -14.79 3.43 13.02
N ASN A 83 -15.69 3.87 13.90
CA ASN A 83 -16.96 4.49 13.52
C ASN A 83 -16.77 5.81 12.76
N VAL A 84 -15.73 6.59 13.10
CA VAL A 84 -15.36 7.79 12.32
C VAL A 84 -15.06 7.42 10.87
N VAL A 85 -14.31 6.33 10.67
CA VAL A 85 -13.92 5.85 9.34
C VAL A 85 -15.12 5.24 8.60
N ARG A 86 -16.00 4.50 9.30
CA ARG A 86 -17.25 3.98 8.72
C ARG A 86 -18.13 5.10 8.21
N LYS A 87 -18.28 6.18 8.98
CA LYS A 87 -19.06 7.35 8.56
C LYS A 87 -18.50 8.00 7.30
N ALA A 88 -17.17 8.15 7.19
CA ALA A 88 -16.55 8.64 5.96
C ALA A 88 -16.84 7.70 4.77
N VAL A 89 -16.81 6.38 4.98
CA VAL A 89 -17.19 5.43 3.93
C VAL A 89 -18.68 5.56 3.55
N ASP A 90 -19.60 5.79 4.50
CA ASP A 90 -21.01 6.08 4.20
C ASP A 90 -21.16 7.31 3.29
N GLU A 91 -20.44 8.40 3.59
CA GLU A 91 -20.47 9.62 2.77
C GLU A 91 -19.96 9.36 1.34
N ILE A 92 -18.90 8.54 1.19
CA ILE A 92 -18.40 8.14 -0.15
C ILE A 92 -19.44 7.29 -0.91
N VAL A 93 -20.14 6.39 -0.19
CA VAL A 93 -21.25 5.61 -0.78
C VAL A 93 -22.39 6.53 -1.18
N ASP A 94 -22.74 7.54 -0.38
CA ASP A 94 -23.76 8.52 -0.72
C ASP A 94 -23.41 9.26 -2.02
N ASP A 95 -22.18 9.74 -2.16
CA ASP A 95 -21.71 10.41 -3.37
C ASP A 95 -21.84 9.50 -4.59
N LEU A 96 -21.39 8.23 -4.47
CA LEU A 96 -21.53 7.25 -5.56
C LEU A 96 -22.99 6.99 -5.93
N VAL A 97 -23.86 6.84 -4.93
CA VAL A 97 -25.28 6.56 -5.15
C VAL A 97 -25.98 7.75 -5.80
N ASN A 98 -25.67 8.97 -5.38
CA ASN A 98 -26.21 10.19 -5.99
C ASN A 98 -25.73 10.31 -7.44
N ASP A 99 -24.44 10.15 -7.70
CA ASP A 99 -23.88 10.15 -9.06
C ASP A 99 -24.61 9.13 -9.97
N LEU A 100 -24.75 7.89 -9.50
CA LEU A 100 -25.41 6.84 -10.27
C LEU A 100 -26.90 7.15 -10.50
N TYR A 101 -27.60 7.68 -9.50
CA TYR A 101 -29.02 7.99 -9.60
C TYR A 101 -29.29 9.16 -10.54
N ASP A 102 -28.55 10.25 -10.38
CA ASP A 102 -28.71 11.48 -11.18
C ASP A 102 -28.38 11.23 -12.66
N ASN A 103 -27.51 10.25 -12.94
CA ASN A 103 -27.20 9.77 -14.28
C ASN A 103 -28.11 8.61 -14.77
N GLY A 104 -29.19 8.29 -14.03
CA GLY A 104 -30.18 7.28 -14.39
C GLY A 104 -29.65 5.84 -14.44
N LYS A 105 -28.52 5.54 -13.78
CA LYS A 105 -27.91 4.20 -13.74
C LYS A 105 -28.55 3.28 -12.71
N ILE A 106 -29.19 3.85 -11.69
CA ILE A 106 -29.98 3.15 -10.67
C ILE A 106 -31.33 3.83 -10.51
N LYS A 107 -32.32 3.11 -9.97
CA LYS A 107 -33.70 3.61 -9.78
C LYS A 107 -34.04 3.87 -8.31
N ASP A 108 -33.37 3.20 -7.39
CA ASP A 108 -33.57 3.32 -5.95
C ASP A 108 -32.23 3.59 -5.27
N LYS A 109 -32.16 4.62 -4.42
CA LYS A 109 -30.95 4.98 -3.65
C LYS A 109 -30.74 4.07 -2.44
N HIS A 110 -31.76 3.29 -2.05
CA HIS A 110 -31.74 2.41 -0.88
C HIS A 110 -31.32 3.14 0.40
N SER A 111 -31.83 4.37 0.59
CA SER A 111 -31.52 5.22 1.76
C SER A 111 -32.06 4.64 3.08
N ASP A 112 -32.89 3.61 3.02
CA ASP A 112 -33.39 2.85 4.17
C ASP A 112 -32.41 1.75 4.64
N LYS A 113 -31.36 1.46 3.86
CA LYS A 113 -30.37 0.42 4.15
C LYS A 113 -29.18 0.97 4.93
N ASP A 114 -28.58 0.11 5.75
CA ASP A 114 -27.42 0.43 6.57
C ASP A 114 -26.09 0.39 5.80
N PHE A 115 -25.02 0.84 6.47
CA PHE A 115 -23.62 0.79 6.02
C PHE A 115 -23.24 -0.57 5.41
N PHE A 116 -23.67 -1.66 6.05
CA PHE A 116 -23.30 -3.02 5.67
C PHE A 116 -23.96 -3.49 4.38
N THR A 117 -25.22 -3.09 4.16
CA THR A 117 -26.05 -3.70 3.12
C THR A 117 -26.33 -2.77 1.94
N ARG A 118 -26.26 -1.45 2.10
CA ARG A 118 -26.63 -0.49 1.05
C ARG A 118 -25.82 -0.69 -0.22
N LEU A 119 -24.48 -0.76 -0.11
CA LEU A 119 -23.62 -0.99 -1.28
C LEU A 119 -23.95 -2.32 -2.00
N THR A 120 -24.33 -3.36 -1.25
CA THR A 120 -24.78 -4.65 -1.84
C THR A 120 -26.06 -4.48 -2.65
N HIS A 121 -27.00 -3.66 -2.20
CA HIS A 121 -28.21 -3.38 -2.95
C HIS A 121 -27.94 -2.52 -4.19
N ILE A 122 -27.03 -1.55 -4.09
CA ILE A 122 -26.59 -0.73 -5.22
C ILE A 122 -25.88 -1.59 -6.28
N GLU A 123 -25.00 -2.50 -5.87
CA GLU A 123 -24.33 -3.46 -6.76
C GLU A 123 -25.31 -4.32 -7.58
N LYS A 124 -26.49 -4.65 -7.02
CA LYS A 124 -27.55 -5.38 -7.74
C LYS A 124 -28.20 -4.55 -8.85
N GLN A 125 -28.28 -3.23 -8.69
CA GLN A 125 -28.80 -2.33 -9.73
C GLN A 125 -27.70 -1.93 -10.73
N PHE A 126 -26.47 -1.76 -10.26
CA PHE A 126 -25.31 -1.38 -11.06
C PHE A 126 -24.09 -2.22 -10.70
N LYS A 127 -23.82 -3.26 -11.52
CA LYS A 127 -22.64 -4.11 -11.37
C LYS A 127 -21.37 -3.29 -11.59
N GLY A 128 -20.45 -3.34 -10.63
CA GLY A 128 -19.20 -2.56 -10.61
C GLY A 128 -19.21 -1.37 -9.65
N ALA A 129 -20.29 -1.13 -8.89
CA ALA A 129 -20.34 -0.05 -7.90
C ALA A 129 -19.21 -0.17 -6.86
N GLY A 130 -18.95 -1.37 -6.33
CA GLY A 130 -17.84 -1.62 -5.42
C GLY A 130 -16.47 -1.37 -6.05
N VAL A 131 -16.31 -1.62 -7.35
CA VAL A 131 -15.06 -1.31 -8.08
C VAL A 131 -14.86 0.19 -8.26
N LEU A 132 -15.94 0.94 -8.52
CA LEU A 132 -15.85 2.40 -8.58
C LEU A 132 -15.38 3.00 -7.24
N MET A 133 -15.90 2.50 -6.12
CA MET A 133 -15.43 2.88 -4.78
C MET A 133 -13.92 2.66 -4.62
N HIS A 134 -13.44 1.49 -5.04
CA HIS A 134 -12.03 1.12 -4.92
C HIS A 134 -11.11 1.98 -5.80
N LYS A 135 -11.57 2.35 -7.00
CA LYS A 135 -10.76 3.05 -8.02
C LYS A 135 -10.78 4.57 -7.92
N ARG A 136 -11.64 5.17 -7.10
CA ARG A 136 -11.69 6.65 -6.92
C ARG A 136 -10.34 7.22 -6.44
N GLY A 137 -9.55 6.46 -5.69
CA GLY A 137 -8.16 6.82 -5.37
C GLY A 137 -7.99 8.04 -4.46
N VAL A 138 -9.04 8.45 -3.75
CA VAL A 138 -9.01 9.60 -2.84
C VAL A 138 -8.78 9.14 -1.41
N LEU A 139 -7.65 9.52 -0.81
CA LEU A 139 -7.38 9.25 0.59
C LEU A 139 -8.07 10.32 1.45
N HIS A 140 -9.26 10.02 1.97
CA HIS A 140 -10.01 10.91 2.87
C HIS A 140 -9.27 11.13 4.19
N ASP A 141 -9.53 12.26 4.85
CA ASP A 141 -8.83 12.68 6.08
C ASP A 141 -8.99 11.66 7.22
N GLU A 142 -10.13 10.98 7.31
CA GLU A 142 -10.39 9.94 8.29
C GLU A 142 -9.51 8.71 8.06
N PHE A 143 -9.26 8.35 6.79
CA PHE A 143 -8.32 7.29 6.44
C PHE A 143 -6.88 7.72 6.72
N LYS A 144 -6.49 8.96 6.40
CA LYS A 144 -5.17 9.50 6.73
C LYS A 144 -4.93 9.42 8.23
N ALA A 145 -5.88 9.90 9.02
CA ALA A 145 -5.79 9.91 10.46
C ALA A 145 -5.67 8.50 11.05
N LEU A 146 -6.37 7.50 10.49
CA LEU A 146 -6.21 6.10 10.91
C LEU A 146 -4.86 5.52 10.46
N TRP A 147 -4.43 5.83 9.25
CA TRP A 147 -3.17 5.36 8.66
C TRP A 147 -1.95 5.90 9.40
N SER A 148 -2.04 7.13 9.90
CA SER A 148 -1.02 7.81 10.69
C SER A 148 -1.32 7.83 12.19
N ASP A 149 -2.13 6.90 12.70
CA ASP A 149 -2.48 6.84 14.12
C ASP A 149 -1.25 6.41 14.94
N ASP A 150 -0.87 7.18 15.96
CA ASP A 150 0.34 6.92 16.76
C ASP A 150 0.35 5.50 17.35
N LYS A 151 -0.81 4.96 17.72
CA LYS A 151 -0.92 3.60 18.23
C LYS A 151 -0.45 2.58 17.19
N LEU A 152 -0.84 2.77 15.93
CA LEU A 152 -0.46 1.92 14.81
C LEU A 152 1.00 2.15 14.43
N LEU A 153 1.44 3.40 14.31
CA LEU A 153 2.82 3.73 13.95
C LEU A 153 3.83 3.20 14.97
N ASN A 154 3.51 3.20 16.26
CA ASN A 154 4.35 2.60 17.29
C ASN A 154 4.52 1.08 17.13
N VAL A 155 3.49 0.37 16.61
CA VAL A 155 3.59 -1.06 16.26
C VAL A 155 4.43 -1.25 15.02
N VAL A 156 4.21 -0.43 13.98
CA VAL A 156 4.98 -0.49 12.74
C VAL A 156 6.46 -0.29 13.04
N GLU A 157 6.80 0.76 13.77
CA GLU A 157 8.17 1.06 14.23
C GLU A 157 8.81 -0.12 14.99
N GLN A 158 8.03 -0.80 15.84
CA GLN A 158 8.51 -1.98 16.59
C GLN A 158 8.84 -3.18 15.68
N ILE A 159 8.12 -3.32 14.56
CA ILE A 159 8.27 -4.43 13.61
C ILE A 159 9.33 -4.14 12.55
N ILE A 160 9.34 -2.94 11.97
CA ILE A 160 10.21 -2.60 10.83
C ILE A 160 11.42 -1.76 11.21
N GLY A 161 11.44 -1.16 12.41
CA GLY A 161 12.47 -0.22 12.86
C GLY A 161 12.04 1.25 12.76
N PRO A 162 12.92 2.19 13.18
CA PRO A 162 12.60 3.61 13.32
C PRO A 162 12.34 4.34 11.99
N ASP A 163 12.87 3.83 10.89
CA ASP A 163 12.80 4.47 9.56
C ASP A 163 11.51 4.10 8.83
N VAL A 164 10.39 4.61 9.34
CA VAL A 164 9.05 4.33 8.80
C VAL A 164 8.71 5.28 7.65
N ALA A 165 8.34 4.73 6.50
CA ALA A 165 7.82 5.47 5.36
C ALA A 165 6.40 5.02 5.00
N GLY A 166 5.53 5.97 4.63
CA GLY A 166 4.20 5.68 4.15
C GLY A 166 4.22 5.11 2.73
N HIS A 167 3.73 3.89 2.54
CA HIS A 167 3.59 3.29 1.22
C HIS A 167 2.43 3.95 0.44
N PRO A 168 2.61 4.36 -0.83
CA PRO A 168 1.58 5.08 -1.58
C PRO A 168 0.37 4.20 -1.96
N VAL A 169 0.53 2.88 -1.92
CA VAL A 169 -0.58 1.94 -2.14
C VAL A 169 -1.32 1.72 -0.82
N TRP A 170 -2.49 2.35 -0.72
CA TRP A 170 -3.50 2.11 0.30
C TRP A 170 -4.80 1.70 -0.39
N ASN A 171 -5.68 0.95 0.28
CA ASN A 171 -6.89 0.43 -0.35
C ASN A 171 -8.07 0.40 0.60
N LEU A 172 -9.18 1.06 0.23
CA LEU A 172 -10.52 0.67 0.69
C LEU A 172 -11.02 -0.47 -0.21
N ARG A 173 -11.16 -1.67 0.36
CA ARG A 173 -11.68 -2.84 -0.37
C ARG A 173 -13.10 -3.14 0.06
N THR A 174 -14.04 -2.97 -0.87
CA THR A 174 -15.43 -3.39 -0.67
C THR A 174 -15.61 -4.79 -1.27
N LYS A 175 -16.27 -5.68 -0.53
CA LYS A 175 -16.55 -7.05 -0.97
C LYS A 175 -18.05 -7.29 -0.90
N THR A 176 -18.71 -7.12 -2.04
CA THR A 176 -20.13 -7.43 -2.19
C THR A 176 -20.33 -8.93 -2.49
N PRO A 177 -21.48 -9.53 -2.11
CA PRO A 177 -21.76 -10.94 -2.38
C PRO A 177 -21.63 -11.30 -3.87
N HIS A 178 -21.05 -12.47 -4.15
CA HIS A 178 -20.89 -13.02 -5.51
C HIS A 178 -20.11 -12.12 -6.48
N ASN A 179 -19.18 -11.30 -5.98
CA ASN A 179 -18.32 -10.46 -6.79
C ASN A 179 -16.97 -11.14 -7.07
N GLU A 180 -16.84 -11.77 -8.25
CA GLU A 180 -15.59 -12.45 -8.67
C GLU A 180 -14.40 -11.49 -8.76
N GLN A 181 -14.62 -10.20 -9.03
CA GLN A 181 -13.55 -9.19 -9.08
C GLN A 181 -12.95 -8.91 -7.70
N ALA A 182 -13.63 -9.32 -6.62
CA ALA A 182 -13.16 -9.26 -5.25
C ALA A 182 -12.54 -10.59 -4.76
N THR A 183 -12.42 -11.60 -5.63
CA THR A 183 -11.68 -12.83 -5.33
C THR A 183 -10.19 -12.60 -5.58
N VAL A 184 -9.40 -12.73 -4.52
CA VAL A 184 -7.95 -12.57 -4.58
C VAL A 184 -7.30 -13.95 -4.43
N PRO A 185 -6.51 -14.43 -5.41
CA PRO A 185 -5.85 -15.73 -5.34
C PRO A 185 -4.73 -15.73 -4.30
N TRP A 186 -4.14 -16.90 -4.01
CA TRP A 186 -2.91 -16.97 -3.22
C TRP A 186 -1.79 -16.17 -3.90
N HIS A 187 -1.16 -15.27 -3.16
CA HIS A 187 -0.07 -14.41 -3.65
C HIS A 187 0.73 -13.87 -2.45
N GLN A 188 1.83 -13.18 -2.75
CA GLN A 188 2.54 -12.29 -1.82
C GLN A 188 2.46 -10.87 -2.37
N ASP A 189 2.19 -9.88 -1.53
CA ASP A 189 1.97 -8.49 -1.98
C ASP A 189 3.20 -7.91 -2.72
N ASN A 190 4.41 -8.22 -2.25
CA ASN A 190 5.65 -7.76 -2.85
C ASN A 190 5.87 -8.29 -4.29
N ALA A 191 5.23 -9.39 -4.68
CA ALA A 191 5.34 -9.97 -6.02
C ALA A 191 4.71 -9.07 -7.11
N TYR A 192 3.87 -8.11 -6.72
CA TYR A 192 3.30 -7.11 -7.63
C TYR A 192 4.15 -5.86 -7.78
N MET A 193 5.25 -5.75 -7.01
CA MET A 193 6.06 -4.54 -6.91
C MET A 193 7.38 -4.69 -7.67
N GLU A 194 8.09 -3.57 -7.87
CA GLU A 194 9.43 -3.61 -8.45
C GLU A 194 10.38 -4.43 -7.56
N PRO A 195 11.38 -5.14 -8.14
CA PRO A 195 12.28 -6.01 -7.37
C PRO A 195 13.01 -5.32 -6.20
N ARG A 196 13.26 -4.01 -6.27
CA ARG A 196 13.86 -3.24 -5.18
C ARG A 196 13.03 -3.24 -3.88
N ASN A 197 11.72 -3.49 -3.97
CA ASN A 197 10.86 -3.58 -2.79
C ASN A 197 11.16 -4.83 -1.94
N LEU A 198 11.90 -5.80 -2.48
CA LEU A 198 12.41 -6.93 -1.70
C LEU A 198 13.42 -6.49 -0.63
N GLU A 199 14.08 -5.35 -0.79
CA GLU A 199 15.09 -4.87 0.18
C GLU A 199 14.47 -4.15 1.39
N VAL A 200 13.15 -3.97 1.43
CA VAL A 200 12.44 -3.22 2.48
C VAL A 200 11.28 -4.02 3.06
N HIS A 201 11.15 -4.04 4.39
CA HIS A 201 10.03 -4.72 5.06
C HIS A 201 8.73 -3.93 4.89
N GLN A 202 7.90 -4.37 3.93
CA GLN A 202 6.59 -3.77 3.67
C GLN A 202 5.54 -4.35 4.62
N PHE A 203 5.30 -3.66 5.73
CA PHE A 203 4.27 -4.04 6.70
C PHE A 203 2.87 -3.59 6.25
N THR A 204 1.91 -4.53 6.19
CA THR A 204 0.50 -4.25 5.87
C THR A 204 -0.38 -4.42 7.10
N ALA A 205 -1.05 -3.33 7.51
CA ALA A 205 -2.12 -3.38 8.50
C ALA A 205 -3.49 -3.56 7.82
N TRP A 206 -4.09 -4.75 7.96
CA TRP A 206 -5.46 -4.99 7.50
C TRP A 206 -6.46 -4.76 8.65
N ILE A 207 -7.30 -3.74 8.51
CA ILE A 207 -8.24 -3.30 9.56
C ILE A 207 -9.68 -3.50 9.07
N PRO A 208 -10.44 -4.47 9.62
CA PRO A 208 -11.83 -4.67 9.24
C PRO A 208 -12.71 -3.51 9.72
N LEU A 209 -13.41 -2.86 8.78
CA LEU A 209 -14.49 -1.91 9.12
C LEU A 209 -15.83 -2.60 9.38
N VAL A 210 -15.95 -3.87 9.02
CA VAL A 210 -17.11 -4.72 9.27
C VAL A 210 -16.62 -6.05 9.83
N ASP A 211 -17.47 -6.78 10.56
CA ASP A 211 -17.12 -8.13 11.01
C ASP A 211 -16.70 -8.97 9.81
N ALA A 212 -15.48 -9.49 9.82
CA ALA A 212 -14.95 -10.28 8.73
C ALA A 212 -14.87 -11.76 9.13
N ASN A 213 -15.61 -12.58 8.41
CA ASN A 213 -15.74 -14.00 8.68
C ASN A 213 -15.71 -14.81 7.37
N ARG A 214 -15.81 -16.13 7.49
CA ARG A 214 -15.75 -17.04 6.34
C ARG A 214 -16.86 -16.81 5.31
N VAL A 215 -18.02 -16.30 5.74
CA VAL A 215 -19.18 -16.09 4.88
C VAL A 215 -19.02 -14.83 4.02
N ASN A 216 -18.52 -13.73 4.60
CA ASN A 216 -18.30 -12.47 3.87
C ASN A 216 -16.85 -12.27 3.39
N GLY A 217 -16.01 -13.29 3.53
CA GLY A 217 -14.74 -13.39 2.84
C GLY A 217 -13.56 -12.77 3.57
N CYS A 218 -13.37 -13.11 4.85
CA CYS A 218 -12.14 -12.82 5.61
C CYS A 218 -10.88 -13.33 4.90
N MET A 219 -9.73 -12.75 5.27
CA MET A 219 -8.44 -13.20 4.72
C MET A 219 -8.15 -14.67 5.07
N GLN A 220 -7.47 -15.34 4.14
CA GLN A 220 -6.78 -16.59 4.40
C GLN A 220 -5.28 -16.29 4.34
N VAL A 221 -4.58 -16.63 5.41
CA VAL A 221 -3.13 -16.45 5.52
C VAL A 221 -2.49 -17.80 5.77
N ARG A 222 -1.30 -18.01 5.23
CA ARG A 222 -0.54 -19.25 5.40
C ARG A 222 0.72 -18.90 6.20
N LYS A 223 1.02 -19.71 7.21
CA LYS A 223 2.29 -19.63 7.93
C LYS A 223 3.44 -19.79 6.92
N TYR A 224 4.46 -18.96 7.06
CA TYR A 224 5.72 -19.15 6.38
C TYR A 224 6.34 -20.51 6.78
N ILE A 225 6.59 -21.37 5.80
CA ILE A 225 7.26 -22.67 6.00
C ILE A 225 8.58 -22.57 5.24
N CYS A 226 9.68 -22.50 5.99
CA CYS A 226 11.03 -22.65 5.47
C CYS A 226 11.24 -24.06 4.90
#